data_AF-A0A0M9VN63-F1
#
_entry.id   AF-A0A0M9VN63-F1
#
_cell.length_a   1.000
_cell.length_b   1.000
_cell.length_c   1.000
_cell.angle_alpha   90.00
_cell.angle_beta   90.00
_cell.angle_gamma   90.00
#
_symmetry.space_group_name_H-M   'P 1'
#
loop_
_entity.id
_entity.type
_entity.pdbx_description
1 polymer ?
#
loop_
_entity_poly.entity_id
_entity_poly.type
_entity_poly.pdbx_seq_one_letter_code
_entity_poly.pdbx_strand_id
1 'polypeptide(L)'
;MSTAAQKASANALFSFVSLEAAATRATARDVAAKIQQEIALTRNYDASRTSLLTQWADIQATLSTSKAARELADVELLLRSKRKHTALMEMYNPLYGMSEQDRIRATARTVGLEVPVDQVHD
;
A
#
# COMPACT_ATOMS: atom_id res chain seq x y z
N MET A 1 -18.19 40.36 -27.79
CA MET A 1 -18.77 39.11 -28.34
C MET A 1 -17.69 38.03 -28.30
N SER A 2 -17.76 37.09 -27.35
CA SER A 2 -16.80 35.96 -27.29
C SER A 2 -17.00 35.05 -28.51
N THR A 3 -15.92 34.76 -29.22
CA THR A 3 -15.91 34.03 -30.49
C THR A 3 -16.25 32.55 -30.28
N ALA A 4 -16.91 31.93 -31.27
CA ALA A 4 -17.28 30.51 -31.22
C ALA A 4 -16.10 29.57 -30.90
N ALA A 5 -14.88 29.97 -31.29
CA ALA A 5 -13.64 29.27 -30.96
C ALA A 5 -13.31 29.27 -29.45
N GLN A 6 -13.53 30.37 -28.74
CA GLN A 6 -13.34 30.43 -27.28
C GLN A 6 -14.39 29.60 -26.53
N LYS A 7 -15.63 29.55 -27.04
CA LYS A 7 -16.66 28.67 -26.47
C LYS A 7 -16.35 27.20 -26.71
N ALA A 8 -15.82 26.85 -27.89
CA ALA A 8 -15.41 25.49 -28.22
C ALA A 8 -14.20 25.03 -27.40
N SER A 9 -13.19 25.89 -27.18
CA SER A 9 -12.04 25.56 -26.34
C SER A 9 -12.39 25.42 -24.86
N ALA A 10 -13.28 26.27 -24.33
CA ALA A 10 -13.79 26.12 -22.97
C ALA A 10 -14.57 24.81 -22.80
N ASN A 11 -15.41 24.43 -23.77
CA ASN A 11 -16.11 23.14 -23.76
C ASN A 11 -15.15 21.95 -23.86
N ALA A 12 -14.09 22.07 -24.67
CA ALA A 12 -13.08 21.03 -24.78
C ALA A 12 -12.31 20.84 -23.46
N LEU A 13 -11.94 21.94 -22.79
CA LEU A 13 -11.29 21.90 -21.47
C LEU A 13 -12.22 21.30 -20.39
N PHE A 14 -13.50 21.67 -20.37
CA PHE A 14 -14.49 21.05 -19.49
C PHE A 14 -14.68 19.55 -19.78
N SER A 15 -14.68 19.16 -21.05
CA SER A 15 -14.79 17.75 -21.45
C SER A 15 -13.56 16.94 -21.05
N PHE A 16 -12.36 17.52 -21.10
CA PHE A 16 -11.12 16.84 -20.73
C PHE A 16 -11.03 16.62 -19.21
N VAL A 17 -11.42 17.62 -18.42
CA VAL A 17 -11.57 17.49 -16.96
C VAL A 17 -12.65 16.47 -16.60
N SER A 18 -13.76 16.44 -17.34
CA SER A 18 -14.82 15.43 -17.16
C SER A 18 -14.37 14.03 -17.58
N LEU A 19 -13.46 13.91 -18.56
CA LEU A 19 -12.89 12.65 -19.03
C LEU A 19 -11.84 12.11 -18.05
N GLU A 20 -11.05 12.98 -17.41
CA GLU A 20 -10.16 12.62 -16.29
C GLU A 20 -10.99 12.19 -15.06
N ALA A 21 -12.06 12.93 -14.73
CA ALA A 21 -13.04 12.53 -13.72
C ALA A 21 -13.75 11.19 -14.06
N ALA A 22 -13.91 10.90 -15.36
CA ALA A 22 -14.43 9.64 -15.86
C ALA A 22 -13.36 8.56 -16.04
N ALA A 23 -12.06 8.87 -15.92
CA ALA A 23 -10.95 7.93 -15.87
C ALA A 23 -10.62 7.53 -14.42
N THR A 24 -10.95 8.38 -13.44
CA THR A 24 -11.11 8.02 -12.02
C THR A 24 -12.41 7.22 -11.76
N ARG A 25 -12.83 6.36 -12.70
CA ARG A 25 -14.08 5.59 -12.64
C ARG A 25 -14.01 4.32 -11.79
N ALA A 26 -12.90 4.08 -11.08
CA ALA A 26 -12.98 3.18 -9.94
C ALA A 26 -13.82 3.91 -8.91
N THR A 27 -15.03 3.43 -8.66
CA THR A 27 -15.91 4.05 -7.68
C THR A 27 -15.16 4.05 -6.34
N ALA A 28 -15.44 5.02 -5.46
CA ALA A 28 -14.80 5.07 -4.13
C ALA A 28 -14.94 3.72 -3.40
N ARG A 29 -16.04 2.99 -3.65
CA ARG A 29 -16.25 1.61 -3.17
C ARG A 29 -15.27 0.60 -3.76
N ASP A 30 -14.98 0.65 -5.06
CA ASP A 30 -14.01 -0.25 -5.69
C ASP A 30 -12.61 -0.05 -5.11
N VAL A 31 -12.24 1.20 -4.82
CA VAL A 31 -10.95 1.51 -4.20
C VAL A 31 -10.91 1.06 -2.74
N ALA A 32 -12.00 1.24 -1.99
CA ALA A 32 -12.12 0.72 -0.63
C ALA A 32 -12.03 -0.82 -0.59
N ALA A 33 -12.65 -1.52 -1.55
CA ALA A 33 -12.51 -2.98 -1.67
C ALA A 33 -11.06 -3.40 -1.93
N LYS A 34 -10.31 -2.66 -2.76
CA LYS A 34 -8.88 -2.90 -2.96
C LYS A 34 -8.06 -2.65 -1.70
N ILE A 35 -8.40 -1.64 -0.90
CA ILE A 35 -7.75 -1.41 0.40
C ILE A 35 -7.96 -2.61 1.32
N GLN A 36 -9.20 -3.11 1.43
CA GLN A 36 -9.50 -4.30 2.22
C GLN A 36 -8.72 -5.53 1.72
N GLN A 37 -8.60 -5.69 0.40
CA GLN A 37 -7.79 -6.75 -0.20
C GLN A 37 -6.29 -6.61 0.13
N GLU A 38 -5.70 -5.43 -0.01
CA GLU A 38 -4.27 -5.22 0.31
C GLU A 38 -3.99 -5.40 1.81
N ILE A 39 -4.94 -5.03 2.67
CA ILE A 39 -4.89 -5.31 4.12
C ILE A 39 -4.85 -6.83 4.36
N ALA A 40 -5.75 -7.60 3.73
CA ALA A 40 -5.81 -9.05 3.86
C ALA A 40 -4.56 -9.76 3.31
N LEU A 41 -3.94 -9.21 2.26
CA LEU A 41 -2.70 -9.71 1.67
C LEU A 41 -1.44 -9.34 2.47
N THR A 42 -1.56 -8.49 3.49
CA THR A 42 -0.43 -8.10 4.32
C THR A 42 -0.08 -9.24 5.28
N ARG A 43 1.16 -9.73 5.22
CA ARG A 43 1.63 -10.92 5.96
C ARG A 43 1.41 -10.84 7.48
N ASN A 44 1.59 -9.66 8.08
CA ASN A 44 1.36 -9.39 9.50
C ASN A 44 0.00 -8.73 9.73
N TYR A 45 -1.05 -9.30 9.13
CA TYR A 45 -2.42 -8.84 9.35
C TYR A 45 -2.82 -9.08 10.81
N ASP A 46 -3.05 -7.98 11.54
CA ASP A 46 -3.67 -7.99 12.86
C ASP A 46 -5.04 -7.35 12.72
N ALA A 47 -6.08 -8.19 12.74
CA ALA A 47 -7.47 -7.78 12.58
C ALA A 47 -7.88 -6.66 13.55
N SER A 48 -7.32 -6.65 14.77
CA SER A 48 -7.63 -5.62 15.76
C SER A 48 -7.07 -4.26 15.34
N ARG A 49 -5.83 -4.23 14.81
CA ARG A 49 -5.13 -3.01 14.39
C ARG A 49 -5.62 -2.46 13.06
N THR A 50 -6.12 -3.31 12.18
CA THR A 50 -6.58 -2.91 10.84
C THR A 50 -8.07 -2.55 10.80
N SER A 51 -8.84 -2.89 11.85
CA SER A 51 -10.27 -2.61 11.96
C SER A 51 -10.62 -1.12 11.78
N LEU A 52 -9.77 -0.22 12.29
CA LEU A 52 -9.96 1.23 12.16
C LEU A 52 -9.75 1.70 10.72
N LEU A 53 -8.78 1.14 10.00
CA LEU A 53 -8.50 1.49 8.61
C LEU A 53 -9.60 1.00 7.67
N THR A 54 -10.14 -0.21 7.91
CA THR A 54 -11.28 -0.72 7.14
C THR A 54 -12.53 0.11 7.39
N GLN A 55 -12.81 0.45 8.66
CA GLN A 55 -13.95 1.32 9.00
C GLN A 55 -13.81 2.72 8.38
N TRP A 56 -12.62 3.32 8.45
CA TRP A 56 -12.36 4.61 7.81
C TRP A 56 -12.56 4.54 6.28
N ALA A 57 -12.06 3.48 5.63
CA ALA A 57 -12.22 3.30 4.19
C ALA A 57 -13.69 3.16 3.79
N ASP A 58 -14.48 2.43 4.59
CA ASP A 58 -15.93 2.29 4.38
C ASP A 58 -16.66 3.64 4.53
N ILE A 59 -16.32 4.41 5.57
CA ILE A 59 -16.88 5.76 5.78
C ILE A 59 -16.55 6.65 4.57
N GLN A 60 -15.29 6.69 4.11
CA GLN A 60 -14.92 7.50 2.94
C GLN A 60 -15.59 7.03 1.65
N ALA A 61 -15.81 5.72 1.50
CA ALA A 61 -16.55 5.17 0.37
C ALA A 61 -18.02 5.61 0.37
N THR A 62 -18.63 5.86 1.53
CA THR A 62 -20.00 6.40 1.61
C THR A 62 -20.11 7.87 1.17
N LEU A 63 -19.10 8.71 1.48
CA LEU A 63 -19.12 10.14 1.18
C LEU A 63 -19.07 10.45 -0.33
N SER A 64 -18.57 9.53 -1.16
CA SER A 64 -18.60 9.58 -2.63
C SER A 64 -18.14 10.91 -3.26
N THR A 65 -17.28 11.66 -2.58
CA THR A 65 -16.72 12.93 -3.05
C THR A 65 -15.44 12.67 -3.86
N SER A 66 -15.14 13.51 -4.87
CA SER A 66 -13.89 13.42 -5.64
C SER A 66 -12.64 13.41 -4.74
N LYS A 67 -12.62 14.24 -3.69
CA LYS A 67 -11.55 14.25 -2.68
C LYS A 67 -11.42 12.90 -1.96
N ALA A 68 -12.52 12.32 -1.50
CA ALA A 68 -12.52 11.03 -0.81
C ALA A 68 -12.02 9.90 -1.72
N ALA A 69 -12.40 9.90 -3.01
CA ALA A 69 -11.89 8.94 -3.98
C ALA A 69 -10.37 9.04 -4.17
N ARG A 70 -9.82 10.26 -4.17
CA ARG A 70 -8.38 10.49 -4.25
C ARG A 70 -7.65 10.02 -3.00
N GLU A 71 -8.16 10.35 -1.82
CA GLU A 71 -7.59 9.89 -0.54
C GLU A 71 -7.57 8.35 -0.45
N LEU A 72 -8.64 7.68 -0.87
CA LEU A 72 -8.68 6.23 -0.93
C LEU A 72 -7.64 5.67 -1.91
N ALA A 73 -7.44 6.30 -3.07
CA ALA A 73 -6.44 5.88 -4.04
C ALA A 73 -5.00 6.04 -3.49
N ASP A 74 -4.72 7.13 -2.78
CA ASP A 74 -3.42 7.38 -2.15
C ASP A 74 -3.13 6.34 -1.06
N VAL A 75 -4.13 5.99 -0.25
CA VAL A 75 -4.00 4.94 0.77
C VAL A 75 -3.81 3.56 0.15
N GLU A 76 -4.55 3.22 -0.91
CA GLU A 76 -4.36 1.98 -1.66
C GLU A 76 -2.91 1.84 -2.17
N LEU A 77 -2.38 2.91 -2.77
CA LEU A 77 -1.02 2.96 -3.28
C LEU A 77 0.01 2.78 -2.16
N LEU A 78 -0.20 3.44 -1.02
CA LEU A 78 0.67 3.32 0.14
C LEU A 78 0.69 1.88 0.67
N LEU A 79 -0.46 1.24 0.83
CA LEU A 79 -0.54 -0.14 1.34
C LEU A 79 0.14 -1.13 0.39
N ARG A 80 -0.12 -1.00 -0.92
CA ARG A 80 0.54 -1.82 -1.93
C ARG A 80 2.05 -1.65 -1.93
N SER A 81 2.53 -0.41 -1.86
CA SER A 81 3.97 -0.11 -1.86
C SER A 81 4.65 -0.66 -0.61
N LYS A 82 4.02 -0.56 0.57
CA LYS A 82 4.52 -1.17 1.82
C LYS A 82 4.64 -2.68 1.71
N ARG A 83 3.60 -3.36 1.20
CA ARG A 83 3.64 -4.82 1.03
C ARG A 83 4.78 -5.26 0.10
N LYS A 84 4.94 -4.57 -1.04
CA LYS A 84 6.05 -4.83 -1.98
C LYS A 84 7.41 -4.56 -1.33
N HIS A 85 7.54 -3.47 -0.59
CA HIS A 85 8.77 -3.13 0.13
C HIS A 85 9.14 -4.22 1.13
N THR A 86 8.20 -4.68 1.95
CA THR A 86 8.43 -5.78 2.90
C THR A 86 8.88 -7.05 2.18
N ALA A 87 8.23 -7.43 1.08
CA ALA A 87 8.62 -8.61 0.30
C ALA A 87 10.05 -8.47 -0.28
N LEU A 88 10.43 -7.29 -0.76
CA LEU A 88 11.79 -7.03 -1.26
C LEU A 88 12.82 -7.07 -0.13
N MET A 89 12.50 -6.52 1.05
CA MET A 89 13.40 -6.58 2.20
C MET A 89 13.64 -8.02 2.65
N GLU A 90 12.59 -8.84 2.70
CA GLU A 90 12.72 -10.26 3.04
C GLU A 90 13.61 -11.03 2.05
N MET A 91 13.54 -10.69 0.75
CA MET A 91 14.27 -11.41 -0.30
C MET A 91 15.74 -10.98 -0.40
N TYR A 92 16.04 -9.70 -0.23
CA TYR A 92 17.40 -9.16 -0.41
C TYR A 92 18.15 -8.93 0.91
N ASN A 93 17.44 -8.85 2.04
CA ASN A 93 18.03 -8.66 3.36
C ASN A 93 17.49 -9.71 4.34
N PRO A 94 18.11 -10.91 4.40
CA PRO A 94 17.68 -11.97 5.30
C PRO A 94 17.82 -11.63 6.79
N LEU A 95 18.56 -10.57 7.12
CA LEU A 95 18.72 -10.07 8.49
C LEU A 95 17.66 -9.01 8.86
N TYR A 96 16.77 -8.66 7.94
CA TYR A 96 15.72 -7.67 8.15
C TYR A 96 14.75 -8.10 9.25
N GLY A 97 14.48 -7.20 10.21
CA GLY A 97 13.58 -7.47 11.33
C GLY A 97 14.17 -8.31 12.46
N MET A 98 15.43 -8.75 12.37
CA MET A 98 16.11 -9.45 13.45
C MET A 98 16.52 -8.50 14.58
N SER A 99 16.45 -9.01 15.81
CA SER A 99 17.07 -8.34 16.96
C SER A 99 18.59 -8.23 16.74
N GLU A 100 19.23 -7.29 17.43
CA GLU A 100 20.67 -7.09 17.27
C GLU A 100 21.48 -8.34 17.64
N GLN A 101 21.05 -9.06 18.69
CA GLN A 101 21.69 -10.31 19.12
C GLN A 101 21.57 -11.40 18.05
N ASP A 102 20.39 -11.56 17.44
CA ASP A 102 20.18 -12.54 16.39
C ASP A 102 20.97 -12.20 15.13
N ARG A 103 21.12 -10.91 14.82
CA ARG A 103 21.90 -10.41 13.69
C ARG A 103 23.39 -10.71 13.86
N ILE A 104 23.94 -10.45 15.04
CA ILE A 104 25.34 -10.76 15.38
C ILE A 104 25.58 -12.26 15.21
N ARG A 105 24.67 -13.09 15.74
CA ARG A 105 24.74 -14.55 15.62
C ARG A 105 24.69 -15.01 14.16
N ALA A 106 23.70 -14.56 13.39
CA ALA A 106 23.57 -14.91 11.97
C ALA A 106 24.81 -14.48 11.16
N THR A 107 25.38 -13.32 11.49
CA THR A 107 26.64 -12.86 10.88
C THR A 107 27.78 -13.78 11.26
N ALA A 108 27.95 -14.10 12.54
CA ALA A 108 28.98 -15.00 13.04
C ALA A 108 28.93 -16.38 12.36
N ARG A 109 27.73 -16.94 12.10
CA ARG A 109 27.57 -18.18 11.30
C ARG A 109 28.02 -18.02 9.86
N THR A 110 27.63 -16.91 9.22
CA THR A 110 27.97 -16.63 7.82
C THR A 110 29.47 -16.52 7.61
N VAL A 111 30.19 -15.92 8.57
CA VAL A 111 31.66 -15.74 8.50
C VAL A 111 32.45 -16.89 9.14
N GLY A 112 31.78 -17.93 9.64
CA GLY A 112 32.43 -19.08 10.30
C GLY A 112 33.07 -18.77 11.65
N LEU A 113 32.63 -17.70 12.34
CA LEU A 113 33.05 -17.36 13.70
C LEU A 113 32.21 -18.06 14.77
N GLU A 114 30.97 -18.48 14.47
CA GLU A 114 30.14 -19.31 15.37
C GLU A 114 30.32 -20.79 15.02
N VAL A 115 30.90 -21.56 15.95
CA VAL A 115 31.08 -23.01 15.82
C VAL A 115 29.85 -23.72 16.40
N PRO A 116 29.27 -24.72 15.71
CA PRO A 116 28.22 -25.56 16.30
C PRO A 116 28.76 -26.22 17.57
N VAL A 117 28.06 -26.04 18.68
CA VAL A 117 28.32 -26.86 19.87
C VAL A 117 27.85 -28.27 19.56
N ASP A 118 28.80 -29.18 19.36
CA ASP A 118 28.52 -30.61 19.24
C ASP A 118 27.68 -31.04 20.45
N GLN A 119 26.56 -31.73 20.18
CA GLN A 119 25.79 -32.32 21.25
C GLN A 119 26.67 -33.34 21.95
N VAL A 120 27.11 -32.99 23.16
CA VAL A 120 27.75 -33.92 24.10
C VAL A 120 26.75 -35.07 24.28
N HIS A 121 27.01 -36.19 23.63
CA HIS A 121 26.34 -37.45 23.93
C HIS A 121 26.90 -37.94 25.26
N ASP A 122 26.05 -37.93 26.30
CA ASP A 122 26.29 -38.57 27.60
C ASP A 122 26.42 -40.10 27.48
#